data_AF-A0A918FAS2-F1
#
_entry.id   AF-A0A918FAS2-F1
#
_cell.length_a   1.000
_cell.length_b   1.000
_cell.length_c   1.000
_cell.angle_alpha   90.00
_cell.angle_beta   90.00
_cell.angle_gamma   90.00
#
_symmetry.space_group_name_H-M   'P 1'
#
loop_
_entity.id
_entity.type
_entity.pdbx_description
1 polymer ?
#
loop_
_entity_poly.entity_id
_entity_poly.type
_entity_poly.pdbx_seq_one_letter_code
_entity_poly.pdbx_strand_id
1 'polypeptide(L)' 'MLEYGSLEEARRFVSTPEASNHVTGRAIDIGPTDADSWLSQHGADYGLCQTYANEMWHFELSTEPGGECPVMLPDAS' A
#
# COMPACT_ATOMS: atom_id res chain seq x y z
N MET A 1 18.35 1.99 -24.59
CA MET A 1 17.27 1.28 -23.88
C MET A 1 17.89 0.74 -22.60
N LEU A 2 17.33 1.07 -21.44
CA LEU A 2 17.76 0.50 -20.16
C LEU A 2 17.18 -0.91 -20.08
N GLU A 3 18.03 -1.91 -19.83
CA GLU A 3 17.61 -3.32 -19.76
C GLU A 3 16.62 -3.58 -18.62
N TYR A 4 16.63 -2.72 -17.59
CA TYR A 4 15.84 -2.86 -16.36
C TYR A 4 14.97 -1.64 -16.03
N GLY A 5 14.71 -0.75 -17.00
CA GLY A 5 13.99 0.52 -16.76
C GLY A 5 14.81 1.53 -15.95
N SER A 6 14.17 2.62 -15.50
CA SER A 6 14.81 3.64 -14.66
C SER A 6 14.52 3.45 -13.17
N LEU A 7 15.42 3.96 -12.32
CA LEU A 7 15.19 4.02 -10.87
C LEU A 7 13.92 4.80 -10.53
N GLU A 8 13.64 5.87 -11.27
CA GLU A 8 12.47 6.72 -11.06
C GLU A 8 11.15 5.94 -11.29
N GLU A 9 11.09 5.15 -12.37
CA GLU A 9 9.93 4.29 -12.62
C GLU A 9 9.76 3.21 -11.56
N ALA A 10 10.87 2.61 -11.09
CA ALA A 10 10.83 1.61 -10.02
C ALA A 10 10.29 2.19 -8.70
N ARG A 11 10.60 3.46 -8.40
CA ARG A 11 10.14 4.11 -7.16
C ARG A 11 8.62 4.27 -7.07
N ARG A 12 7.91 4.30 -8.20
CA ARG A 12 6.44 4.29 -8.22
C ARG A 12 5.83 3.01 -7.62
N PHE A 13 6.60 1.93 -7.51
CA PHE A 13 6.11 0.62 -7.03
C PHE A 13 6.89 0.08 -5.82
N VAL A 14 8.10 0.60 -5.57
CA VAL A 14 8.97 0.09 -4.51
C VAL A 14 9.66 1.25 -3.79
N SER A 15 9.24 1.48 -2.56
CA SER A 15 9.84 2.49 -1.69
C SER A 15 11.28 2.12 -1.24
N THR A 16 11.99 3.04 -0.60
CA THR A 16 13.33 2.77 -0.07
C THR A 16 13.23 1.89 1.19
N PRO A 17 14.30 1.17 1.57
CA PRO A 17 14.31 0.42 2.83
C PRO A 17 14.02 1.27 4.07
N GLU A 18 14.40 2.55 4.05
CA GLU A 18 14.19 3.49 5.15
C GLU A 18 12.75 4.00 5.23
N ALA A 19 12.03 4.00 4.11
CA ALA A 19 10.69 4.57 4.00
C ALA A 19 9.56 3.51 4.00
N SER A 20 9.86 2.26 3.66
CA SER A 20 8.85 1.21 3.55
C SER A 20 8.26 0.79 4.90
N ASN A 21 6.94 0.87 5.05
CA ASN A 21 6.23 0.44 6.25
C ASN A 21 6.24 -1.08 6.47
N HIS A 22 6.55 -1.88 5.44
CA HIS A 22 6.80 -3.31 5.57
C HIS A 22 7.97 -3.60 6.53
N VAL A 23 8.98 -2.73 6.56
CA VAL A 23 10.16 -2.89 7.44
C VAL A 23 9.77 -2.77 8.91
N THR A 24 8.75 -1.97 9.24
CA THR A 24 8.27 -1.77 10.60
C THR A 24 7.13 -2.72 10.99
N GLY A 25 6.67 -3.57 10.07
CA GLY A 25 5.53 -4.46 10.28
C GLY A 25 4.18 -3.74 10.33
N ARG A 26 4.10 -2.53 9.77
CA ARG A 26 2.89 -1.70 9.73
C ARG A 26 2.17 -1.75 8.37
N ALA A 27 2.67 -2.56 7.44
CA ALA A 27 2.08 -2.78 6.13
C ALA A 27 1.90 -4.28 5.85
N ILE A 28 0.93 -4.59 4.99
CA ILE A 28 0.71 -5.91 4.42
C ILE A 28 0.46 -5.78 2.92
N ASP A 29 0.92 -6.79 2.17
CA ASP A 29 0.48 -7.02 0.80
C ASP A 29 -0.37 -8.28 0.81
N ILE A 30 -1.59 -8.20 0.29
CA ILE A 30 -2.53 -9.31 0.26
C ILE A 30 -2.89 -9.68 -1.19
N GLY A 31 -3.32 -10.92 -1.36
CA GLY A 31 -3.92 -11.42 -2.59
C GLY A 31 -4.71 -12.69 -2.28
N PRO A 32 -5.56 -13.17 -3.21
CA PRO A 32 -5.84 -12.64 -4.55
C PRO A 32 -6.74 -11.38 -4.53
N THR A 33 -7.05 -10.83 -5.71
CA THR A 33 -7.90 -9.63 -5.92
C THR A 33 -9.20 -9.60 -5.10
N ASP A 34 -9.83 -10.75 -4.86
CA ASP A 34 -11.03 -10.83 -4.02
C ASP A 34 -10.76 -10.45 -2.55
N ALA A 35 -9.57 -10.78 -2.03
CA ALA A 35 -9.13 -10.39 -0.69
C ALA A 35 -8.82 -8.89 -0.62
N ASP A 36 -8.16 -8.35 -1.63
CA ASP A 36 -7.89 -6.91 -1.77
C ASP A 36 -9.19 -6.10 -1.80
N SER A 37 -10.15 -6.57 -2.61
CA SER A 37 -11.48 -5.97 -2.71
C SER A 37 -12.20 -5.98 -1.37
N TRP A 38 -12.14 -7.10 -0.63
CA TRP A 38 -12.73 -7.18 0.71
C TRP A 38 -12.05 -6.22 1.69
N LEU A 39 -10.72 -6.14 1.71
CA LEU A 39 -9.98 -5.21 2.58
C LEU A 39 -10.17 -3.74 2.18
N SER A 40 -10.37 -3.42 0.91
CA SER A 40 -10.71 -2.04 0.52
C SER A 40 -12.05 -1.56 1.10
N GLN A 41 -12.98 -2.49 1.33
CA GLN A 41 -14.33 -2.22 1.84
C GLN A 41 -14.41 -2.31 3.37
N HIS A 42 -13.63 -3.20 3.99
CA HIS A 42 -13.74 -3.55 5.41
C HIS A 42 -12.46 -3.31 6.21
N GLY A 43 -11.35 -2.96 5.56
CA GLY A 43 -10.04 -2.83 6.22
C GLY A 43 -10.04 -1.78 7.32
N ALA A 44 -10.79 -0.69 7.13
CA ALA A 44 -10.92 0.39 8.12
C ALA A 44 -11.43 -0.13 9.47
N ASP A 45 -12.28 -1.17 9.48
CA ASP A 45 -12.78 -1.82 10.71
C ASP A 45 -11.64 -2.41 11.56
N TYR A 46 -10.48 -2.66 10.94
CA TYR A 46 -9.27 -3.21 11.54
C TYR A 46 -8.10 -2.21 11.59
N GLY A 47 -8.32 -0.96 11.17
CA GLY A 47 -7.27 0.06 11.07
C GLY A 47 -6.39 -0.05 9.82
N LEU A 48 -6.72 -0.96 8.90
CA LEU A 48 -5.97 -1.21 7.66
C LEU A 48 -6.59 -0.42 6.50
N CYS A 49 -5.78 0.40 5.84
CA CYS A 49 -6.22 1.22 4.73
C CYS A 49 -5.35 0.99 3.51
N GLN A 50 -5.96 0.98 2.32
CA GLN A 50 -5.21 1.01 1.07
C GLN A 50 -4.44 2.33 1.00
N THR A 51 -3.12 2.29 0.87
CA THR A 51 -2.28 3.49 0.88
C THR A 51 -2.01 4.04 -0.52
N TYR A 52 -1.77 3.17 -1.50
CA TYR A 52 -1.42 3.59 -2.87
C TYR A 52 -2.50 3.22 -3.90
N ALA A 53 -2.87 4.18 -4.73
CA ALA A 53 -3.91 4.01 -5.75
C ALA A 53 -3.50 3.03 -6.87
N ASN A 54 -2.20 2.92 -7.15
CA ASN A 54 -1.64 1.99 -8.14
C ASN A 54 -1.35 0.59 -7.59
N GLU A 55 -1.54 0.34 -6.29
CA GLU A 55 -1.23 -0.93 -5.63
C GLU A 55 -2.45 -1.41 -4.83
N MET A 56 -3.38 -2.10 -5.50
CA MET A 56 -4.60 -2.57 -4.83
C MET A 56 -4.35 -3.59 -3.71
N TRP A 57 -3.19 -4.24 -3.73
CA TRP A 57 -2.77 -5.25 -2.76
C TRP A 57 -2.18 -4.64 -1.49
N HIS A 58 -1.80 -3.36 -1.48
CA HIS A 58 -1.00 -2.76 -0.41
C HIS A 58 -1.84 -2.01 0.63
N PHE A 59 -1.76 -2.45 1.89
CA PHE A 59 -2.51 -1.87 3.00
C PHE A 59 -1.60 -1.55 4.19
N GLU A 60 -1.87 -0.46 4.89
CA GLU A 60 -1.10 -0.02 6.06
C GLU A 60 -2.00 0.31 7.26
N LEU A 61 -1.42 0.22 8.46
CA LEU A 61 -2.06 0.67 9.70
C LEU A 61 -2.10 2.20 9.77
N SER A 62 -3.07 2.78 9.07
CA SER A 62 -3.17 4.23 8.83
C SER A 62 -4.33 4.90 9.58
N THR A 63 -5.17 4.12 10.26
CA THR A 63 -6.22 4.61 11.15
C THR A 63 -6.38 3.68 12.34
N GLU A 64 -7.09 4.13 13.38
CA GLU A 64 -7.60 3.25 14.43
C GLU A 64 -8.75 2.38 13.89
N PRO A 65 -8.98 1.18 14.45
CA PRO A 65 -10.10 0.31 14.09
C PRO A 65 -11.45 1.05 14.10
N GLY A 66 -12.15 1.03 12.96
CA GLY A 66 -13.42 1.72 12.73
C GLY A 66 -13.31 3.21 12.41
N GLY A 67 -12.09 3.74 12.25
CA GLY A 67 -11.84 5.11 11.82
C GLY A 67 -11.92 5.30 10.30
N GLU A 68 -11.67 6.53 9.84
CA GLU A 68 -11.69 6.86 8.41
C GLU A 68 -10.30 6.72 7.79
N CYS A 69 -10.23 6.05 6.65
CA CYS A 69 -8.99 5.94 5.90
C CYS A 69 -8.58 7.28 5.28
N PRO A 70 -7.27 7.62 5.31
CA PRO A 70 -6.78 8.80 4.62
C PRO A 70 -6.93 8.67 3.10
N VAL A 71 -6.79 9.79 2.40
CA VAL A 71 -6.76 9.80 0.94
C VAL A 71 -5.54 9.02 0.45
N MET A 72 -5.77 8.12 -0.51
CA MET A 72 -4.69 7.35 -1.15
C MET A 72 -3.66 8.26 -1.82
N LEU A 73 -2.39 7.89 -1.68
CA LEU A 73 -1.30 8.45 -2.47
C LEU A 73 -1.34 7.86 -3.89
N PRO A 74 -0.82 8.58 -4.90
CA PRO A 74 -0.82 8.08 -6.28
C PRO A 74 0.06 6.85 -6.48
N ASP A 75 1.20 6.79 -5.80
CA ASP A 75 2.22 5.75 -5.90
C ASP A 75 3.25 5.84 -4.75
N ALA A 76 4.19 4.89 -4.69
CA ALA A 76 5.15 4.70 -3.59
C ALA A 76 6.45 5.54 -3.69
N SER A 77 6.48 6.57 -4.57
CA SER A 77 7.68 7.33 -4.90
C SER A 77 8.15 8.33 -3.85
#